data_AF-A0A822EVZ6-F1
#
_entry.id   AF-A0A822EVZ6-F1
#
_cell.length_a   1.000
_cell.length_b   1.000
_cell.length_c   1.000
_cell.angle_alpha   90.00
_cell.angle_beta   90.00
_cell.angle_gamma   90.00
#
_symmetry.space_group_name_H-M   'P 1'
#
loop_
_entity.id
_entity.type
_entity.pdbx_description
1 polymer ?
#
loop_
_entity_poly.entity_id
_entity_poly.type
_entity_poly.pdbx_seq_one_letter_code
_entity_poly.pdbx_strand_id
1 'polypeptide(L)'
;KIQHPNDHTEATFDTNQLDSEQFEGFGLLITGHALAFALDEKLKMKFLEIGTMCKAVVCCRATPLQKAQVVDLVMKNERKITLAIGDGANDVSMIQ
;
A
#
# COMPACT_ATOMS: atom_id res chain seq x y z
N LYS A 1 56.85 -17.09 35.72
CA LYS A 1 56.98 -17.36 34.27
C LYS A 1 55.90 -18.38 33.91
N ILE A 2 54.86 -17.89 33.21
CA ILE A 2 53.90 -18.60 32.33
C ILE A 2 53.27 -19.89 32.86
N GLN A 3 51.95 -19.84 33.10
CA GLN A 3 51.02 -20.94 32.82
C GLN A 3 49.70 -20.30 32.33
N HIS A 4 49.27 -20.64 31.11
CA HIS A 4 47.94 -20.34 30.59
C HIS A 4 46.88 -21.16 31.35
N PRO A 5 45.66 -20.64 31.48
CA PRO A 5 44.49 -21.47 31.22
C PRO A 5 43.50 -20.78 30.27
N ASN A 6 42.95 -21.57 29.37
CA ASN A 6 41.71 -21.26 28.67
C ASN A 6 40.64 -20.91 29.70
N ASP A 7 39.96 -19.79 29.52
CA ASP A 7 38.57 -19.69 29.94
C ASP A 7 37.74 -19.35 28.71
N HIS A 8 36.85 -20.27 28.40
CA HIS A 8 35.80 -20.11 27.42
C HIS A 8 34.91 -18.96 27.89
N THR A 9 35.24 -17.73 27.51
CA THR A 9 34.28 -16.65 27.58
C THR A 9 33.42 -16.79 26.34
N GLU A 10 32.28 -17.46 26.49
CA GLU A 10 31.18 -17.35 25.54
C GLU A 10 30.91 -15.86 25.35
N ALA A 11 31.36 -15.31 24.22
CA ALA A 11 30.81 -14.07 23.72
C ALA A 11 29.35 -14.39 23.38
N THR A 12 28.45 -14.08 24.30
CA THR A 12 27.04 -13.89 23.99
C THR A 12 27.00 -12.82 22.92
N PHE A 13 26.93 -13.24 21.66
CA PHE A 13 26.62 -12.36 20.55
C PHE A 13 25.20 -11.86 20.80
N ASP A 14 25.09 -10.64 21.30
CA ASP A 14 23.82 -9.93 21.37
C ASP A 14 23.28 -9.80 19.94
N THR A 15 22.32 -10.66 19.60
CA THR A 15 21.62 -10.68 18.31
C THR A 15 20.71 -9.47 18.09
N ASN A 16 20.85 -8.42 18.90
CA ASN A 16 19.87 -7.34 19.03
C ASN A 16 20.24 -6.06 18.27
N GLN A 17 21.13 -6.16 17.28
CA GLN A 17 21.50 -5.02 16.44
C GLN A 17 21.67 -5.43 14.98
N LEU A 18 20.64 -6.07 14.42
CA LEU A 18 20.35 -5.92 13.00
C LEU A 18 19.34 -4.80 12.92
N ASP A 19 19.82 -3.63 12.51
CA ASP A 19 19.01 -2.45 12.24
C ASP A 19 17.77 -2.88 11.45
N SER A 20 16.62 -2.77 12.11
CA SER A 20 15.34 -2.82 11.43
C SER A 20 15.29 -1.56 10.56
N GLU A 21 15.82 -1.66 9.34
CA GLU A 21 15.34 -0.81 8.25
C GLU A 21 13.82 -1.00 8.24
N GLN A 22 13.12 -0.07 8.88
CA GLN A 22 11.67 -0.02 8.90
C GLN A 22 11.24 0.14 7.44
N PHE A 23 10.95 -0.98 6.79
CA PHE A 23 10.53 -1.01 5.40
C PHE A 23 9.34 -0.04 5.29
N GLU A 24 9.52 1.07 4.58
CA GLU A 24 8.61 2.23 4.64
C GLU A 24 7.27 1.98 3.92
N GLY A 25 6.79 0.75 3.86
CA GLY A 25 5.57 0.35 3.15
C GLY A 25 5.72 0.51 1.64
N PHE A 26 4.64 0.22 0.92
CA PHE A 26 4.60 0.30 -0.54
C PHE A 26 3.71 1.45 -1.01
N GLY A 27 4.03 1.99 -2.19
CA GLY A 27 3.14 2.86 -2.95
C GLY A 27 2.78 2.22 -4.28
N LEU A 28 1.54 2.39 -4.73
CA LEU A 28 1.07 1.88 -6.03
C LEU A 28 0.82 3.03 -7.00
N LEU A 29 1.51 3.02 -8.13
CA LEU A 29 1.22 3.89 -9.27
C LEU A 29 0.54 3.07 -10.38
N ILE A 30 -0.65 3.47 -10.82
CA ILE A 30 -1.41 2.77 -11.85
C ILE A 30 -1.94 3.76 -12.90
N THR A 31 -1.76 3.43 -14.18
CA THR A 31 -2.30 4.24 -15.28
C THR A 31 -3.79 3.98 -15.48
N GLY A 32 -4.53 4.95 -16.04
CA GLY A 32 -5.96 4.78 -16.33
C GLY A 32 -6.26 3.60 -17.24
N HIS A 33 -5.36 3.25 -18.17
CA HIS A 33 -5.51 2.06 -19.01
C HIS A 33 -5.39 0.78 -18.19
N ALA A 34 -4.35 0.64 -17.36
CA ALA A 34 -4.19 -0.52 -16.47
C ALA A 34 -5.31 -0.58 -15.41
N LEU A 35 -5.76 0.57 -14.92
CA LEU A 35 -6.86 0.69 -13.96
C LEU A 35 -8.18 0.16 -14.54
N ALA A 36 -8.42 0.30 -15.85
CA ALA A 36 -9.58 -0.28 -16.50
C ALA A 36 -9.63 -1.82 -16.33
N PHE A 37 -8.48 -2.50 -16.47
CA PHE A 37 -8.39 -3.94 -16.23
C PHE A 37 -8.46 -4.27 -14.73
N ALA A 38 -7.81 -3.47 -13.89
CA ALA A 38 -7.83 -3.68 -12.45
C ALA A 38 -9.25 -3.53 -11.85
N LEU A 39 -10.11 -2.69 -12.44
CA LEU A 39 -11.50 -2.48 -12.06
C LEU A 39 -12.48 -3.49 -12.69
N ASP A 40 -12.01 -4.41 -13.53
CA ASP A 40 -12.85 -5.51 -14.05
C ASP A 40 -13.35 -6.38 -12.89
N GLU A 41 -14.56 -6.93 -13.01
CA GLU A 41 -15.22 -7.75 -11.98
C GLU A 41 -14.33 -8.87 -11.43
N LYS A 42 -13.47 -9.45 -12.28
CA LYS A 42 -12.57 -10.54 -11.88
C LYS A 42 -11.37 -10.08 -11.05
N LEU A 43 -10.97 -8.81 -11.16
CA LEU A 43 -9.72 -8.30 -10.59
C LEU A 43 -9.92 -7.22 -9.52
N LYS A 44 -11.07 -6.55 -9.48
CA LYS A 44 -11.32 -5.41 -8.58
C LYS A 44 -11.07 -5.71 -7.10
N MET A 45 -11.36 -6.92 -6.63
CA MET A 45 -11.08 -7.30 -5.24
C MET A 45 -9.58 -7.45 -4.96
N LYS A 46 -8.81 -7.94 -5.92
CA LYS A 46 -7.34 -8.01 -5.80
C LYS A 46 -6.72 -6.61 -5.86
N PHE A 47 -7.26 -5.73 -6.71
CA PHE A 47 -6.85 -4.34 -6.75
C PHE A 47 -7.09 -3.64 -5.40
N LEU A 48 -8.25 -3.87 -4.78
CA LEU A 48 -8.55 -3.35 -3.44
C LEU A 48 -7.60 -3.91 -2.37
N GLU A 49 -7.36 -5.21 -2.36
CA GLU A 49 -6.44 -5.86 -1.43
C GLU A 49 -5.03 -5.27 -1.52
N ILE A 50 -4.48 -5.15 -2.74
CA ILE A 50 -3.16 -4.54 -2.96
C ILE A 50 -3.17 -3.06 -2.57
N GLY A 51 -4.22 -2.33 -2.95
CA GLY A 51 -4.36 -0.91 -2.65
C GLY A 51 -4.39 -0.62 -1.15
N THR A 52 -5.02 -1.46 -0.34
CA THR A 52 -5.13 -1.29 1.12
C THR A 52 -3.85 -1.68 1.87
N MET A 53 -2.98 -2.50 1.28
CA MET A 53 -1.63 -2.75 1.78
C MET A 53 -0.66 -1.60 1.49
N CYS A 54 -0.97 -0.74 0.51
CA CYS A 54 -0.14 0.41 0.17
C CYS A 54 -0.37 1.58 1.14
N LYS A 55 0.69 2.32 1.46
CA LYS A 55 0.58 3.60 2.17
C LYS A 55 -0.10 4.67 1.30
N ALA A 56 0.07 4.59 -0.01
CA ALA A 56 -0.54 5.50 -0.97
C ALA A 56 -0.80 4.80 -2.32
N VAL A 57 -1.88 5.20 -2.99
CA VAL A 57 -2.22 4.77 -4.34
C VAL A 57 -2.44 6.00 -5.21
N VAL A 58 -1.75 6.06 -6.35
CA VAL A 58 -1.88 7.13 -7.33
C VAL A 58 -2.42 6.54 -8.63
N CYS A 59 -3.63 6.94 -8.99
CA CYS A 59 -4.25 6.61 -10.28
C CYS A 59 -3.98 7.76 -11.28
N CYS A 60 -3.08 7.56 -12.24
CA CYS A 60 -2.72 8.60 -13.21
C CYS A 60 -3.50 8.44 -14.52
N ARG A 61 -3.97 9.56 -15.10
CA ARG A 61 -4.78 9.59 -16.34
C ARG A 61 -6.12 8.81 -16.24
N ALA A 62 -6.70 8.74 -15.05
CA ALA A 62 -8.01 8.12 -14.84
C ALA A 62 -9.15 8.96 -15.44
N THR A 63 -10.14 8.29 -16.04
CA THR A 63 -11.36 8.95 -16.55
C THR A 63 -12.32 9.30 -15.40
N PRO A 64 -13.29 10.21 -15.61
CA PRO A 64 -14.29 10.52 -14.58
C PRO A 64 -15.01 9.28 -14.04
N LEU A 65 -15.40 8.35 -14.93
CA LEU A 65 -16.02 7.09 -14.55
C LEU A 65 -15.10 6.22 -13.69
N GLN A 66 -13.82 6.12 -14.04
CA GLN A 66 -12.86 5.31 -13.28
C GLN A 66 -12.64 5.85 -11.87
N LYS A 67 -12.61 7.18 -11.70
CA LYS A 67 -12.55 7.81 -10.37
C LYS A 67 -13.74 7.39 -9.50
N ALA A 68 -14.95 7.47 -10.06
CA ALA A 68 -16.18 7.04 -9.38
C ALA A 68 -16.14 5.55 -9.01
N GLN A 69 -15.69 4.69 -9.92
CA GLN A 69 -15.57 3.25 -9.67
C GLN A 69 -14.56 2.92 -8.55
N VAL A 70 -13.45 3.66 -8.46
CA VAL A 70 -12.49 3.48 -7.36
C VAL A 70 -13.12 3.87 -6.02
N VAL A 71 -13.79 5.03 -5.95
CA VAL A 71 -14.46 5.47 -4.72
C VAL A 71 -15.56 4.50 -4.31
N ASP A 72 -16.39 4.06 -5.25
CA ASP A 72 -17.47 3.09 -5.01
C ASP A 72 -16.94 1.74 -4.53
N LEU A 73 -15.85 1.24 -5.14
CA LEU A 73 -15.17 0.01 -4.73
C LEU A 73 -14.69 0.11 -3.28
N VAL A 74 -14.03 1.21 -2.90
CA VAL A 74 -13.54 1.40 -1.51
C VAL A 74 -14.71 1.54 -0.55
N MET A 75 -15.70 2.39 -0.87
CA MET A 75 -16.84 2.69 0.00
C MET A 75 -17.69 1.44 0.30
N LYS A 76 -17.89 0.56 -0.69
CA LYS A 76 -18.71 -0.65 -0.52
C LYS A 76 -18.01 -1.78 0.23
N ASN A 77 -16.68 -1.83 0.19
CA ASN A 77 -15.91 -2.99 0.65
C ASN A 77 -15.08 -2.70 1.91
N GLU A 78 -14.67 -1.45 2.12
CA GLU A 78 -14.03 -1.01 3.35
C GLU A 78 -15.08 -0.53 4.36
N ARG A 79 -15.00 -0.99 5.61
CA ARG A 79 -15.87 -0.50 6.71
C ARG A 79 -15.38 0.84 7.26
N LYS A 80 -15.14 1.80 6.37
CA LYS A 80 -14.57 3.11 6.69
C LYS A 80 -15.33 4.21 5.97
N ILE A 81 -15.36 5.39 6.58
CA ILE A 81 -15.90 6.59 5.93
C ILE A 81 -14.92 7.00 4.83
N THR A 82 -15.44 7.17 3.61
CA THR A 82 -14.65 7.61 2.44
C THR A 82 -14.96 9.08 2.16
N LEU A 83 -13.92 9.89 1.98
CA LEU A 83 -14.04 11.29 1.54
C LEU A 83 -13.56 11.39 0.08
N ALA A 84 -14.42 11.93 -0.78
CA ALA A 84 -14.07 12.27 -2.16
C ALA A 84 -14.12 13.80 -2.33
N ILE A 85 -13.08 14.38 -2.91
CA ILE A 85 -12.96 15.82 -3.17
C ILE A 85 -12.46 16.06 -4.59
N GLY A 86 -12.93 17.14 -5.21
CA GLY A 86 -12.49 17.59 -6.52
C GLY A 86 -13.12 18.93 -6.88
N ASP A 87 -12.45 19.69 -7.74
CA ASP A 87 -12.81 21.06 -8.12
C ASP A 87 -13.36 21.16 -9.55
N GLY A 88 -13.30 20.07 -10.33
CA GLY A 88 -13.66 20.05 -11.75
C GLY A 88 -14.83 19.12 -12.10
N ALA A 89 -15.37 19.31 -13.31
CA ALA A 89 -16.46 18.48 -13.86
C ALA A 89 -16.13 16.98 -13.92
N ASN A 90 -14.85 16.63 -13.96
CA ASN A 90 -14.36 15.25 -13.98
C ASN A 90 -14.52 14.53 -12.63
N ASP A 91 -14.82 15.26 -11.55
CA ASP A 91 -14.92 14.72 -10.19
C ASP A 91 -16.38 14.62 -9.71
N VAL A 92 -17.35 15.12 -10.48
CA VAL A 92 -18.78 15.12 -10.13
C VAL A 92 -19.26 13.70 -9.82
N SER A 93 -18.98 12.74 -10.71
CA SER A 93 -19.38 11.34 -10.53
C SER A 93 -18.63 10.63 -9.40
N MET A 94 -17.49 11.15 -8.96
CA MET A 94 -16.73 10.60 -7.84
C MET A 94 -17.30 11.04 -6.49
N ILE A 95 -18.01 12.18 -6.46
CA ILE A 95 -18.55 12.82 -5.25
C ILE A 95 -20.01 12.43 -4.99
N GLN A 96 -20.79 12.15 -6.05
CA GLN A 96 -22.22 11.80 -6.00
C GLN A 96 -22.44 10.30 -5.84
#